data_AF-A0AAP3YJI9-F1
#
_entry.id   AF-A0AAP3YJI9-F1
#
_cell.length_a   1.000
_cell.length_b   1.000
_cell.length_c   1.000
_cell.angle_alpha   90.00
_cell.angle_beta   90.00
_cell.angle_gamma   90.00
#
_symmetry.space_group_name_H-M   'P 1'
#
loop_
_entity.id
_entity.type
_entity.pdbx_description
1 polymer ?
#
loop_
_entity_poly.entity_id
_entity_poly.type
_entity_poly.pdbx_seq_one_letter_code
_entity_poly.pdbx_strand_id
1 'polypeptide(L)'
;CDVIVVPYNITAEEVLQLKPDGIMLSNGPGDPKDVPEAIEMIKGVLGKVPLFGICLGHQLFALACGANTEKMKFGHRGSNHPVKELATGKVALTSQNHGYTVSSISKTELEVTHIAINDDTIEGLKHKTLPAFTVQYHPEASPGPEDANHLFDRFIEMIETTEKEGEAVCQNA
;
A
#
# COMPACT_ATOMS: atom_id res chain seq x y z
N CYS A 1 0.23 8.54 16.57
CA CYS A 1 0.29 7.07 16.52
C CYS A 1 1.40 6.59 17.44
N ASP A 2 1.17 5.51 18.18
CA ASP A 2 2.26 4.71 18.74
C ASP A 2 2.70 3.69 17.67
N VAL A 3 4.00 3.55 17.43
CA VAL A 3 4.52 2.79 16.29
C VAL A 3 5.37 1.63 16.78
N ILE A 4 4.90 0.41 16.49
CA ILE A 4 5.64 -0.82 16.77
C ILE A 4 6.27 -1.32 15.46
N VAL A 5 7.61 -1.30 15.40
CA VAL A 5 8.36 -1.84 14.26
C VAL A 5 8.65 -3.32 14.48
N VAL A 6 8.28 -4.13 13.50
CA VAL A 6 8.43 -5.60 13.54
C VAL A 6 9.32 -6.09 12.38
N PRO A 7 9.98 -7.24 12.53
CA PRO A 7 10.80 -7.81 11.45
C PRO A 7 9.94 -8.28 10.27
N TYR A 8 10.53 -8.31 9.07
CA TYR A 8 9.82 -8.62 7.82
C TYR A 8 9.18 -10.02 7.75
N ASN A 9 9.67 -10.96 8.57
CA ASN A 9 9.25 -12.35 8.62
C ASN A 9 8.29 -12.67 9.78
N ILE A 10 7.74 -11.64 10.44
CA ILE A 10 6.70 -11.81 11.46
C ILE A 10 5.46 -12.49 10.85
N THR A 11 4.81 -13.36 11.61
CA THR A 11 3.59 -14.04 11.16
C THR A 11 2.35 -13.17 11.32
N ALA A 12 1.28 -13.50 10.57
CA ALA A 12 0.00 -12.80 10.71
C ALA A 12 -0.58 -12.94 12.13
N GLU A 13 -0.43 -14.12 12.74
CA GLU A 13 -0.88 -14.36 14.11
C GLU A 13 -0.16 -13.46 15.12
N GLU A 14 1.17 -13.35 15.02
CA GLU A 14 1.97 -12.50 15.90
C GLU A 14 1.61 -11.02 15.72
N VAL A 15 1.42 -10.55 14.48
CA VAL A 15 0.97 -9.17 14.22
C VAL A 15 -0.39 -8.90 14.86
N LEU A 16 -1.36 -9.80 14.70
CA LEU A 16 -2.70 -9.63 15.26
C LEU A 16 -2.72 -9.69 16.81
N GLN A 17 -1.77 -10.39 17.43
CA GLN A 17 -1.62 -10.41 18.89
C GLN A 17 -1.19 -9.06 19.46
N LEU A 18 -0.52 -8.22 18.67
CA LEU A 18 -0.20 -6.84 19.04
C LEU A 18 -1.42 -5.93 19.06
N LYS A 19 -2.58 -6.40 18.55
CA LYS A 19 -3.84 -5.67 18.42
C LYS A 19 -3.64 -4.29 17.74
N PRO A 20 -3.09 -4.25 16.51
CA PRO A 20 -2.88 -2.99 15.83
C PRO A 20 -4.21 -2.42 15.31
N ASP A 21 -4.36 -1.11 15.41
CA ASP A 21 -5.49 -0.38 14.82
C ASP A 21 -5.31 -0.22 13.29
N GLY A 22 -4.06 -0.26 12.83
CA GLY A 22 -3.69 -0.17 11.42
C GLY A 22 -2.35 -0.85 11.15
N ILE A 23 -2.19 -1.40 9.95
CA ILE A 23 -0.93 -2.01 9.49
C ILE A 23 -0.36 -1.17 8.34
N MET A 24 0.90 -0.74 8.49
CA MET A 24 1.64 -0.08 7.41
C MET A 24 2.73 -0.99 6.87
N LEU A 25 2.70 -1.28 5.56
CA LEU A 25 3.76 -1.99 4.86
C LEU A 25 4.76 -0.97 4.32
N SER A 26 5.96 -0.94 4.89
CA SER A 26 6.99 0.01 4.50
C SER A 26 7.60 -0.30 3.13
N ASN A 27 8.44 0.63 2.67
CA ASN A 27 9.33 0.43 1.53
C ASN A 27 10.47 -0.56 1.84
N GLY A 28 11.21 -0.96 0.81
CA GLY A 28 12.38 -1.81 0.93
C GLY A 28 13.07 -2.08 -0.42
N PRO A 29 14.25 -2.71 -0.41
CA PRO A 29 14.97 -3.09 -1.61
C PRO A 29 14.52 -4.46 -2.15
N GLY A 30 14.93 -4.78 -3.38
CA GLY A 30 14.87 -6.14 -3.92
C GLY A 30 13.65 -6.45 -4.79
N ASP A 31 13.51 -7.73 -5.15
CA ASP A 31 12.34 -8.27 -5.86
C ASP A 31 11.27 -8.65 -4.82
N PRO A 32 10.02 -8.15 -4.92
CA PRO A 32 8.95 -8.53 -4.00
C PRO A 32 8.64 -10.03 -4.01
N LYS A 33 9.01 -10.77 -5.07
CA LYS A 33 8.80 -12.23 -5.16
C LYS A 33 9.79 -13.03 -4.33
N ASP A 34 10.89 -12.42 -3.89
CA ASP A 34 11.91 -13.07 -3.05
C ASP A 34 11.55 -13.03 -1.54
N VAL A 35 10.37 -12.50 -1.19
CA VAL A 35 9.91 -12.35 0.21
C VAL A 35 8.55 -13.03 0.42
N PRO A 36 8.44 -14.36 0.22
CA PRO A 36 7.17 -15.08 0.31
C PRO A 36 6.53 -15.01 1.71
N GLU A 37 7.32 -14.89 2.77
CA GLU A 37 6.83 -14.80 4.15
C GLU A 37 5.99 -13.54 4.37
N ALA A 38 6.41 -12.42 3.79
CA ALA A 38 5.64 -11.18 3.86
C ALA A 38 4.32 -11.29 3.09
N ILE A 39 4.32 -11.99 1.94
CA ILE A 39 3.11 -12.24 1.16
C ILE A 39 2.09 -13.06 1.98
N GLU A 40 2.53 -14.12 2.66
CA GLU A 40 1.65 -14.93 3.51
C GLU A 40 1.16 -14.16 4.74
N MET A 41 2.01 -13.35 5.37
CA MET A 41 1.61 -12.46 6.46
C MET A 41 0.50 -11.50 6.00
N ILE A 42 0.68 -10.84 4.84
CA ILE A 42 -0.30 -9.89 4.30
C ILE A 42 -1.64 -10.59 4.04
N LYS A 43 -1.64 -11.78 3.44
CA LYS A 43 -2.88 -12.56 3.25
C LYS A 43 -3.59 -12.86 4.57
N GLY A 44 -2.84 -13.13 5.63
CA GLY A 44 -3.39 -13.45 6.94
C GLY A 44 -3.99 -12.26 7.70
N VAL A 45 -3.54 -11.04 7.43
CA VAL A 45 -4.04 -9.80 8.07
C VAL A 45 -5.05 -9.03 7.21
N LEU A 46 -5.06 -9.26 5.90
CA LEU A 46 -5.90 -8.52 4.97
C LEU A 46 -7.40 -8.67 5.31
N GLY A 47 -8.09 -7.54 5.46
CA GLY A 47 -9.50 -7.49 5.82
C GLY A 47 -9.81 -7.64 7.32
N LYS A 48 -8.80 -7.88 8.17
CA LYS A 48 -8.95 -7.87 9.63
C LYS A 48 -8.60 -6.52 10.24
N VAL A 49 -7.63 -5.83 9.64
CA VAL A 49 -7.12 -4.52 10.08
C VAL A 49 -6.91 -3.64 8.85
N PRO A 50 -7.20 -2.33 8.92
CA PRO A 50 -6.86 -1.36 7.89
C PRO A 50 -5.39 -1.45 7.46
N LEU A 51 -5.14 -1.45 6.15
CA LEU A 51 -3.78 -1.64 5.61
C LEU A 51 -3.39 -0.52 4.65
N PHE A 52 -2.19 0.02 4.84
CA PHE A 52 -1.57 0.96 3.92
C PHE A 52 -0.17 0.50 3.51
N GLY A 53 0.11 0.44 2.20
CA GLY A 53 1.41 -0.03 1.69
C GLY A 53 2.13 0.99 0.83
N ILE A 54 3.44 1.11 1.00
CA ILE A 54 4.31 2.07 0.31
C ILE A 54 5.42 1.32 -0.44
N CYS A 55 5.62 1.65 -1.72
CA CYS A 55 6.70 1.15 -2.57
C CYS A 55 6.80 -0.39 -2.60
N LEU A 56 7.71 -1.01 -1.83
CA LEU A 56 7.77 -2.48 -1.71
C LEU A 56 6.47 -3.04 -1.11
N GLY A 57 5.89 -2.36 -0.10
CA GLY A 57 4.61 -2.72 0.48
C GLY A 57 3.46 -2.72 -0.52
N HIS A 58 3.48 -1.81 -1.51
CA HIS A 58 2.51 -1.81 -2.61
C HIS A 58 2.60 -3.07 -3.46
N GLN A 59 3.82 -3.50 -3.78
CA GLN A 59 4.07 -4.67 -4.60
C GLN A 59 3.71 -5.96 -3.87
N LEU A 60 4.10 -6.09 -2.59
CA LEU A 60 3.77 -7.24 -1.75
C LEU A 60 2.26 -7.37 -1.55
N PHE A 61 1.56 -6.26 -1.32
CA PHE A 61 0.10 -6.23 -1.26
C PHE A 61 -0.54 -6.71 -2.55
N ALA A 62 -0.04 -6.23 -3.71
CA ALA A 62 -0.55 -6.65 -5.00
C ALA A 62 -0.37 -8.17 -5.20
N LEU A 63 0.81 -8.71 -4.91
CA LEU A 63 1.10 -10.15 -4.98
C LEU A 63 0.22 -10.96 -4.02
N ALA A 64 0.00 -10.48 -2.79
CA ALA A 64 -0.87 -11.13 -1.82
C ALA A 64 -2.32 -11.23 -2.31
N CYS A 65 -2.77 -10.25 -3.11
CA CYS A 65 -4.09 -10.23 -3.75
C CYS A 65 -4.15 -10.97 -5.10
N GLY A 66 -3.10 -11.69 -5.48
CA GLY A 66 -3.04 -12.49 -6.72
C GLY A 66 -2.66 -11.69 -7.97
N ALA A 67 -2.18 -10.45 -7.82
CA ALA A 67 -1.59 -9.70 -8.92
C ALA A 67 -0.19 -10.25 -9.28
N ASN A 68 0.45 -9.64 -10.28
CA ASN A 68 1.81 -9.98 -10.66
C ASN A 68 2.69 -8.72 -10.72
N THR A 69 3.99 -8.91 -10.55
CA THR A 69 5.02 -7.87 -10.63
C THR A 69 6.05 -8.21 -11.70
N GLU A 70 6.67 -7.18 -12.26
CA GLU A 70 7.76 -7.33 -13.23
C GLU A 70 8.88 -6.32 -12.99
N LYS A 71 10.07 -6.64 -13.50
CA LYS A 71 11.24 -5.77 -13.43
C LYS A 71 11.16 -4.74 -14.55
N MET A 72 11.28 -3.48 -14.19
CA MET A 72 11.32 -2.36 -15.13
C MET A 72 12.68 -2.28 -15.83
N LYS A 73 12.70 -1.75 -17.05
CA LYS A 73 13.93 -1.59 -17.83
C LYS A 73 14.97 -0.68 -17.14
N PHE A 74 14.51 0.44 -16.60
CA PHE A 74 15.34 1.42 -15.89
C PHE A 74 14.77 1.80 -14.50
N GLY A 75 13.50 1.47 -14.26
CA GLY A 75 12.74 1.85 -13.06
C GLY A 75 12.55 3.37 -12.93
N HIS A 76 11.93 3.79 -11.84
CA HIS A 76 11.71 5.20 -11.53
C HIS A 76 12.57 5.63 -10.34
N ARG A 77 13.37 6.68 -10.54
CA ARG A 77 14.38 7.19 -9.60
C ARG A 77 14.46 8.71 -9.73
N GLY A 78 13.79 9.42 -8.83
CA GLY A 78 13.78 10.89 -8.85
C GLY A 78 12.62 11.47 -8.06
N SER A 79 12.60 12.80 -7.94
CA SER A 79 11.60 13.54 -7.15
C SER A 79 10.71 14.44 -8.01
N ASN A 80 10.63 14.16 -9.31
CA ASN A 80 9.88 14.93 -10.29
C ASN A 80 8.93 14.04 -11.13
N HIS A 81 8.53 12.89 -10.59
CA HIS A 81 7.68 11.95 -11.30
C HIS A 81 6.21 12.36 -11.17
N PRO A 82 5.51 12.69 -12.27
CA PRO A 82 4.10 13.08 -12.22
C PRO A 82 3.20 11.84 -12.11
N VAL A 83 2.39 11.81 -11.04
CA VAL A 83 1.42 10.73 -10.79
C VAL A 83 0.01 11.33 -10.73
N LYS A 84 -0.91 10.71 -11.46
CA LYS A 84 -2.33 11.12 -11.50
C LYS A 84 -3.17 10.20 -10.63
N GLU A 85 -3.94 10.78 -9.70
CA GLU A 85 -5.03 10.08 -9.03
C GLU A 85 -6.24 10.01 -9.97
N LEU A 86 -6.72 8.80 -10.24
CA LEU A 86 -7.79 8.57 -11.21
C LEU A 86 -9.15 9.09 -10.73
N ALA A 87 -9.43 8.99 -9.43
CA ALA A 87 -10.72 9.37 -8.85
C ALA A 87 -10.94 10.89 -8.88
N THR A 88 -9.90 11.68 -8.60
CA THR A 88 -9.99 13.15 -8.51
C THR A 88 -9.47 13.85 -9.76
N GLY A 89 -8.66 13.16 -10.57
CA GLY A 89 -7.93 13.73 -11.69
C GLY A 89 -6.74 14.61 -11.28
N LYS A 90 -6.47 14.76 -9.98
CA LYS A 90 -5.34 15.54 -9.48
C LYS A 90 -4.02 14.89 -9.85
N VAL A 91 -3.02 15.73 -10.10
CA VAL A 91 -1.65 15.31 -10.39
C VAL A 91 -0.75 15.80 -9.27
N ALA A 92 0.05 14.90 -8.72
CA ALA A 92 1.08 15.20 -7.75
C ALA A 92 2.46 14.93 -8.38
N LEU A 93 3.45 15.74 -8.02
CA LEU A 93 4.85 15.35 -8.23
C LEU A 93 5.25 14.46 -7.06
N THR A 94 5.91 13.34 -7.35
CA THR A 94 6.23 12.33 -6.34
C THR A 94 7.71 11.99 -6.31
N SER A 95 8.17 11.50 -5.16
CA SER A 95 9.47 10.87 -5.01
C SER A 95 9.36 9.37 -5.25
N GLN A 96 10.15 8.85 -6.17
CA GLN A 96 10.13 7.45 -6.59
C GLN A 96 11.53 6.85 -6.56
N ASN A 97 11.62 5.61 -6.08
CA ASN A 97 12.85 4.83 -6.05
C ASN A 97 12.54 3.32 -6.12
N HIS A 98 12.04 2.86 -7.26
CA HIS A 98 11.72 1.44 -7.47
C HIS A 98 12.22 0.92 -8.83
N GLY A 99 12.56 -0.38 -8.86
CA GLY A 99 12.97 -1.10 -10.08
C GLY A 99 11.94 -2.12 -10.55
N TYR A 100 10.85 -2.28 -9.81
CA TYR A 100 9.77 -3.22 -10.07
C TYR A 100 8.44 -2.47 -10.09
N THR A 101 7.47 -3.02 -10.81
CA THR A 101 6.11 -2.47 -10.90
C THR A 101 5.08 -3.60 -10.93
N VAL A 102 3.84 -3.28 -10.61
CA VAL A 102 2.71 -4.21 -10.75
C VAL A 102 2.30 -4.26 -12.21
N SER A 103 2.36 -5.44 -12.82
CA SER A 103 2.13 -5.62 -14.27
C SER A 103 0.77 -6.20 -14.62
N SER A 104 0.10 -6.89 -13.68
CA SER A 104 -1.25 -7.42 -13.94
C SER A 104 -2.10 -7.46 -12.69
N ILE A 105 -3.28 -6.84 -12.76
CA ILE A 105 -4.35 -6.96 -11.76
C ILE A 105 -5.61 -7.63 -12.31
N SER A 106 -5.57 -8.12 -13.55
CA SER A 106 -6.71 -8.81 -14.16
C SER A 106 -7.04 -10.06 -13.36
N LYS A 107 -8.30 -10.18 -12.90
CA LYS A 107 -8.83 -11.25 -12.02
C LYS A 107 -8.53 -11.10 -10.52
N THR A 108 -8.20 -9.90 -10.06
CA THR A 108 -8.11 -9.59 -8.63
C THR A 108 -9.26 -8.67 -8.18
N GLU A 109 -9.43 -8.56 -6.87
CA GLU A 109 -10.33 -7.60 -6.23
C GLU A 109 -9.69 -6.21 -6.04
N LEU A 110 -8.70 -5.87 -6.87
CA LEU A 110 -8.01 -4.59 -6.84
C LEU A 110 -8.55 -3.62 -7.89
N GLU A 111 -8.48 -2.34 -7.56
CA GLU A 111 -8.76 -1.22 -8.46
C GLU A 111 -7.53 -0.30 -8.52
N VAL A 112 -7.16 0.13 -9.73
CA VAL A 112 -6.08 1.12 -9.91
C VAL A 112 -6.57 2.48 -9.41
N THR A 113 -5.79 3.09 -8.53
CA THR A 113 -6.09 4.42 -7.99
C THR A 113 -5.19 5.50 -8.56
N HIS A 114 -3.94 5.15 -8.88
CA HIS A 114 -2.94 6.08 -9.39
C HIS A 114 -2.19 5.49 -10.58
N ILE A 115 -1.85 6.35 -11.54
CA ILE A 115 -1.03 6.00 -12.70
C ILE A 115 0.09 7.03 -12.90
N ALA A 116 1.25 6.56 -13.34
CA ALA A 116 2.33 7.44 -13.79
C ALA A 116 1.94 8.07 -15.13
N ILE A 117 2.08 9.38 -15.27
CA ILE A 117 1.70 10.08 -16.51
C ILE A 117 2.69 9.80 -17.64
N ASN A 118 3.95 9.47 -17.31
CA ASN A 118 5.02 9.34 -18.30
C ASN A 118 4.98 8.01 -19.07
N ASP A 119 4.52 6.93 -18.44
CA ASP A 119 4.61 5.57 -18.99
C ASP A 119 3.46 4.64 -18.56
N ASP A 120 2.38 5.21 -18.00
CA ASP A 120 1.14 4.51 -17.63
C ASP A 120 1.32 3.35 -16.62
N THR A 121 2.44 3.31 -15.89
CA THR A 121 2.63 2.30 -14.84
C THR A 121 1.66 2.50 -13.69
N ILE A 122 1.31 1.39 -13.02
CA ILE A 122 0.45 1.42 -11.83
C ILE A 122 1.22 2.04 -10.68
N GLU A 123 0.69 3.13 -10.14
CA GLU A 123 1.30 3.88 -9.03
C GLU A 123 0.50 3.79 -7.73
N GLY A 124 -0.67 3.15 -7.77
CA GLY A 124 -1.51 2.99 -6.60
C GLY A 124 -2.65 2.03 -6.84
N LEU A 125 -3.00 1.31 -5.78
CA LEU A 125 -4.05 0.30 -5.77
C LEU A 125 -4.93 0.49 -4.54
N LYS A 126 -6.19 0.06 -4.62
CA LYS A 126 -7.05 -0.17 -3.46
C LYS A 126 -7.78 -1.50 -3.62
N HIS A 127 -8.12 -2.13 -2.50
CA HIS A 127 -9.05 -3.25 -2.51
C HIS A 127 -10.48 -2.73 -2.74
N LYS A 128 -11.30 -3.47 -3.49
CA LYS A 128 -12.68 -3.06 -3.80
C LYS A 128 -13.62 -3.10 -2.58
N THR A 129 -13.34 -4.02 -1.65
CA THR A 129 -14.23 -4.32 -0.52
C THR A 129 -13.57 -4.24 0.86
N LEU A 130 -12.24 -4.16 0.93
CA LEU A 130 -11.51 -4.22 2.21
C LEU A 130 -10.85 -2.86 2.46
N PRO A 131 -10.65 -2.45 3.73
CA PRO A 131 -9.99 -1.19 4.08
C PRO A 131 -8.48 -1.30 3.81
N ALA A 132 -8.09 -1.36 2.54
CA ALA A 132 -6.70 -1.51 2.14
C ALA A 132 -6.41 -0.70 0.88
N PHE A 133 -5.37 0.12 0.92
CA PHE A 133 -4.86 0.85 -0.24
C PHE A 133 -3.34 0.95 -0.20
N THR A 134 -2.72 1.21 -1.35
CA THR A 134 -1.26 1.27 -1.47
C THR A 134 -0.83 2.26 -2.54
N VAL A 135 0.40 2.74 -2.43
CA VAL A 135 1.06 3.59 -3.42
C VAL A 135 2.49 3.13 -3.71
N GLN A 136 2.92 3.25 -4.96
CA GLN A 136 4.23 2.78 -5.41
C GLN A 136 5.34 3.82 -5.16
N TYR A 137 4.98 5.10 -5.07
CA TYR A 137 5.86 6.21 -4.72
C TYR A 137 5.95 6.41 -3.20
N HIS A 138 6.81 7.34 -2.78
CA HIS A 138 7.11 7.64 -1.39
C HIS A 138 6.36 8.91 -0.93
N PRO A 139 5.17 8.78 -0.32
CA PRO A 139 4.41 9.92 0.17
C PRO A 139 5.14 10.67 1.29
N GLU A 140 5.97 9.97 2.07
CA GLU A 140 6.80 10.55 3.14
C GLU A 140 7.89 11.50 2.63
N ALA A 141 8.15 11.49 1.31
CA ALA A 141 9.19 12.25 0.66
C ALA A 141 10.57 12.05 1.33
N SER A 142 11.41 13.09 1.40
CA SER A 142 12.75 13.06 2.03
C SER A 142 13.85 12.24 1.30
N PRO A 143 14.36 12.74 0.16
CA PRO A 143 14.07 14.03 -0.47
C PRO A 143 12.84 13.98 -1.39
N GLY A 144 12.17 15.11 -1.59
CA GLY A 144 11.10 15.25 -2.57
C GLY A 144 9.96 16.20 -2.14
N PRO A 145 8.94 16.37 -2.99
CA PRO A 145 7.76 17.18 -2.70
C PRO A 145 6.84 16.50 -1.68
N GLU A 146 6.18 17.31 -0.84
CA GLU A 146 5.25 16.87 0.22
C GLU A 146 3.79 16.72 -0.25
N ASP A 147 3.56 16.81 -1.57
CA ASP A 147 2.23 16.85 -2.20
C ASP A 147 1.35 15.61 -1.87
N ALA A 148 1.98 14.49 -1.51
CA ALA A 148 1.32 13.21 -1.24
C ALA A 148 1.12 12.88 0.26
N ASN A 149 1.49 13.77 1.19
CA ASN A 149 1.38 13.52 2.63
C ASN A 149 -0.06 13.25 3.10
N HIS A 150 -1.06 13.78 2.40
CA HIS A 150 -2.48 13.57 2.68
C HIS A 150 -2.91 12.08 2.67
N LEU A 151 -2.10 11.19 2.10
CA LEU A 151 -2.34 9.74 2.14
C LEU A 151 -2.20 9.17 3.56
N PHE A 152 -1.35 9.75 4.40
CA PHE A 152 -1.28 9.37 5.81
C PHE A 152 -2.55 9.80 6.56
N ASP A 153 -3.06 11.00 6.30
CA ASP A 153 -4.33 11.46 6.88
C ASP A 153 -5.48 10.53 6.49
N ARG A 154 -5.55 10.15 5.20
CA ARG A 154 -6.52 9.16 4.69
C ARG A 154 -6.40 7.81 5.39
N PHE A 155 -5.17 7.39 5.74
CA PHE A 155 -4.98 6.14 6.47
C PHE A 155 -5.50 6.23 7.91
N ILE A 156 -5.25 7.34 8.60
CA ILE A 156 -5.79 7.58 9.94
C ILE A 156 -7.33 7.62 9.92
N GLU A 157 -7.93 8.35 8.97
CA GLU A 157 -9.39 8.38 8.80
C GLU A 157 -9.98 6.98 8.55
N MET A 158 -9.28 6.14 7.79
CA MET A 158 -9.68 4.76 7.53
C MET A 158 -9.65 3.89 8.79
N ILE A 159 -8.65 4.09 9.66
CA ILE A 159 -8.57 3.42 10.97
C ILE A 159 -9.75 3.81 11.84
N GLU A 160 -9.96 5.12 12.04
CA GLU A 160 -11.05 5.64 12.89
C GLU A 160 -12.44 5.20 12.41
N THR A 161 -12.64 5.11 11.09
CA THR A 161 -13.92 4.66 10.51
C THR A 161 -14.15 3.17 10.79
N THR A 162 -13.12 2.35 10.64
CA THR A 162 -13.22 0.90 10.85
C THR A 162 -13.47 0.57 12.33
N GLU A 163 -12.85 1.31 13.26
CA GLU A 163 -13.11 1.18 14.69
C GLU A 163 -14.58 1.47 15.04
N LYS A 164 -15.13 2.59 14.54
CA LYS A 164 -16.53 2.98 14.77
C LYS A 164 -17.52 1.96 14.24
N GLU A 165 -17.24 1.38 13.07
CA GLU A 165 -18.07 0.31 12.50
C GLU A 165 -18.03 -0.96 13.37
N GLY A 166 -16.85 -1.34 13.86
CA GLY A 166 -16.70 -2.47 14.79
C GLY A 166 -17.45 -2.26 16.11
N GLU A 167 -17.37 -1.06 16.68
CA GLU A 167 -18.12 -0.70 17.90
C GLU A 167 -19.64 -0.73 17.67
N ALA A 168 -20.12 -0.19 16.55
CA ALA A 168 -21.53 -0.18 16.21
C ALA A 168 -22.11 -1.59 15.99
N VAL A 169 -21.33 -2.53 15.45
CA VAL A 169 -21.74 -3.93 15.32
C VAL A 169 -21.83 -4.60 16.70
N CYS A 170 -20.85 -4.37 17.58
CA CYS A 170 -20.84 -4.91 18.94
C CYS A 170 -21.98 -4.38 19.83
N GLN A 171 -22.44 -3.15 19.62
CA GLN A 171 -23.57 -2.57 20.38
C GLN A 171 -24.94 -3.08 19.91
N ASN A 172 -25.03 -3.65 18.72
CA ASN A 172 -26.27 -4.13 18.12
C ASN A 172 -26.38 -5.67 18.08
N ALA A 173 -25.43 -6.39 18.68
CA ALA A 173 -25.39 -7.85 18.83
C ALA A 173 -25.79 -8.29 20.25
#